data_AF-A0A562XN86-F1
#
_entry.id   AF-A0A562XN86-F1
#
_cell.length_a   1.000
_cell.length_b   1.000
_cell.length_c   1.000
_cell.angle_alpha   90.00
_cell.angle_beta   90.00
_cell.angle_gamma   90.00
#
_symmetry.space_group_name_H-M   'P 1'
#
loop_
_entity.id
_entity.type
_entity.pdbx_description
1 polymer ?
#
loop_
_entity_poly.entity_id
_entity_poly.type
_entity_poly.pdbx_seq_one_letter_code
_entity_poly.pdbx_strand_id
1 'polypeptide(L)'
;MARAFCLLIAFCVFVFGGEEFIFWAKYSSSNNLIKSQNIAISKAMVLSPAHRKTFLCEIDSFKFENESTLSFLKRNQEKLFECFDSSDILLNDTIKLNMNHIYSHTSVTLLPIRFIVDFKPLGAIISKINR
;
A
#
# COMPACT_ATOMS: atom_id res chain seq x y z
N MET A 1 11.66 -11.36 41.09
CA MET A 1 10.33 -11.08 40.48
C MET A 1 10.36 -10.04 39.36
N ALA A 2 11.30 -9.08 39.33
CA ALA A 2 11.41 -8.10 38.23
C ALA A 2 11.91 -8.67 36.88
N ARG A 3 12.74 -9.73 36.89
CA ARG A 3 13.31 -10.33 35.67
C ARG A 3 12.26 -10.93 34.72
N ALA A 4 11.18 -11.53 35.26
CA ALA A 4 10.09 -12.07 34.45
C ALA A 4 9.27 -10.97 33.77
N PHE A 5 9.07 -9.84 34.46
CA PHE A 5 8.40 -8.66 33.90
C PHE A 5 9.20 -8.04 32.75
N CYS A 6 10.52 -7.90 32.88
CA CYS A 6 11.35 -7.38 31.78
C CYS A 6 11.38 -8.31 30.56
N LEU A 7 11.36 -9.63 30.76
CA LEU A 7 11.27 -10.60 29.67
C LEU A 7 9.92 -10.56 28.96
N LEU A 8 8.81 -10.38 29.69
CA LEU A 8 7.48 -10.18 29.11
C LEU A 8 7.41 -8.90 28.26
N ILE A 9 7.98 -7.80 28.75
CA ILE A 9 8.03 -6.53 28.00
C ILE A 9 8.86 -6.69 26.72
N ALA A 10 10.03 -7.34 26.81
CA ALA A 10 10.87 -7.61 25.64
C ALA A 10 10.15 -8.51 24.61
N PHE A 11 9.43 -9.54 25.07
CA PHE A 11 8.66 -10.43 24.20
C PHE A 11 7.48 -9.69 23.53
N CYS A 12 6.79 -8.81 24.26
CA CYS A 12 5.76 -7.95 23.68
C CYS A 12 6.34 -7.00 22.63
N VAL A 13 7.52 -6.41 22.83
CA VAL A 13 8.10 -5.53 21.80
C VAL A 13 8.44 -6.28 20.51
N PHE A 14 8.86 -7.55 20.58
CA PHE A 14 9.18 -8.37 19.41
C PHE A 14 7.94 -8.84 18.62
N VAL A 15 6.80 -9.05 19.29
CA VAL A 15 5.58 -9.55 18.63
C VAL A 15 4.80 -8.43 17.94
N PHE A 16 4.95 -7.17 18.37
CA PHE A 16 4.20 -6.02 17.85
C PHE A 16 4.92 -5.27 16.71
N GLY A 17 5.77 -5.97 15.96
CA GLY A 17 6.34 -5.44 14.71
C GLY A 17 5.38 -5.67 13.54
N GLY A 18 4.63 -4.64 13.14
CA GLY A 18 3.82 -4.67 11.92
C GLY A 18 4.65 -5.04 10.67
N GLU A 19 4.03 -5.73 9.72
CA GLU A 19 4.70 -6.16 8.50
C GLU A 19 4.78 -5.02 7.47
N GLU A 20 5.94 -4.86 6.83
CA GLU A 20 6.17 -3.85 5.78
C GLU A 20 5.82 -4.37 4.39
N PHE A 21 5.11 -3.54 3.62
CA PHE A 21 4.70 -3.80 2.25
C PHE A 21 5.01 -2.62 1.33
N ILE A 22 5.07 -2.92 0.04
CA ILE A 22 5.19 -1.94 -1.05
C ILE A 22 3.94 -2.02 -1.90
N PHE A 23 3.33 -0.86 -2.14
CA PHE A 23 2.20 -0.68 -3.05
C PHE A 23 2.64 0.18 -4.23
N TRP A 24 2.30 -0.21 -5.45
CA TRP A 24 2.37 0.67 -6.62
C TRP A 24 1.29 0.32 -7.63
N ALA A 25 0.89 1.30 -8.43
CA ALA A 25 -0.13 1.13 -9.44
C ALA A 25 0.22 1.91 -10.71
N LYS A 26 -0.14 1.36 -11.88
CA LYS A 26 0.00 2.02 -13.17
C LYS A 26 -1.25 1.81 -14.01
N TYR A 27 -1.79 2.92 -14.48
CA TYR A 27 -2.90 2.99 -15.41
C TYR A 27 -2.44 3.60 -16.73
N SER A 28 -2.94 3.05 -17.83
CA SER A 28 -2.72 3.60 -19.17
C SER A 28 -4.04 3.60 -19.93
N SER A 29 -4.31 4.76 -20.54
CA SER A 29 -5.47 5.04 -21.36
C SER A 29 -5.01 5.53 -22.72
N SER A 30 -5.73 5.13 -23.77
CA SER A 30 -5.54 5.67 -25.11
C SER A 30 -6.89 6.02 -25.70
N ASN A 31 -7.02 7.24 -26.23
CA ASN A 31 -8.26 7.78 -26.78
C ASN A 31 -9.44 7.64 -25.80
N ASN A 32 -9.20 7.95 -24.53
CA ASN A 32 -10.16 7.84 -23.42
C ASN A 32 -10.62 6.40 -23.11
N LEU A 33 -9.96 5.36 -23.66
CA LEU A 33 -10.21 3.96 -23.35
C LEU A 33 -9.06 3.40 -22.49
N ILE A 34 -9.39 2.79 -21.36
CA ILE A 34 -8.40 2.12 -20.52
C ILE A 34 -7.82 0.92 -21.28
N LYS A 35 -6.49 0.92 -21.48
CA LYS A 35 -5.76 -0.15 -22.17
C LYS A 35 -5.08 -1.10 -21.21
N SER A 36 -4.60 -0.59 -20.08
CA SER A 36 -3.87 -1.40 -19.09
C SER A 36 -4.07 -0.85 -17.69
N GLN A 37 -4.20 -1.79 -16.74
CA GLN A 37 -4.21 -1.53 -15.31
C GLN A 37 -3.28 -2.55 -14.68
N ASN A 38 -2.27 -2.08 -13.94
CA ASN A 38 -1.34 -2.93 -13.21
C ASN A 38 -1.27 -2.42 -11.77
N ILE A 39 -1.69 -3.26 -10.83
CA ILE A 39 -1.68 -2.96 -9.41
C ILE A 39 -0.88 -4.06 -8.73
N ALA A 40 0.09 -3.68 -7.91
CA ALA A 40 0.98 -4.63 -7.28
C ALA A 40 1.13 -4.33 -5.79
N ILE A 41 0.99 -5.38 -5.00
CA ILE A 41 1.21 -5.41 -3.56
C ILE A 41 2.24 -6.49 -3.28
N SER A 42 3.34 -6.14 -2.62
CA SER A 42 4.39 -7.09 -2.26
C SER A 42 4.95 -6.80 -0.88
N LYS A 43 5.41 -7.85 -0.19
CA LYS A 43 6.11 -7.70 1.09
C LYS A 43 7.47 -7.05 0.85
N ALA A 44 7.87 -6.10 1.69
CA ALA A 44 9.17 -5.47 1.59
C ALA A 44 10.28 -6.47 1.92
N MET A 45 11.26 -6.62 1.03
CA MET A 45 12.42 -7.50 1.25
C MET A 45 13.43 -6.92 2.25
N VAL A 46 13.46 -5.59 2.38
CA VAL A 46 14.34 -4.85 3.29
C VAL A 46 13.49 -3.92 4.14
N LEU A 47 13.51 -4.17 5.45
CA LEU A 47 12.82 -3.36 6.44
C LEU A 47 13.43 -1.96 6.51
N SER A 48 12.58 -0.98 6.70
CA SER A 48 13.01 0.40 6.86
C SER A 48 13.62 0.58 8.25
N PRO A 49 14.68 1.38 8.43
CA PRO A 49 15.14 1.73 9.78
C PRO A 49 14.00 2.43 10.53
N ALA A 50 14.07 2.51 11.86
CA ALA A 50 13.01 3.03 12.73
C ALA A 50 12.58 4.46 12.37
N HIS A 51 11.75 4.57 11.35
CA HIS A 51 11.27 5.79 10.75
C HIS A 51 9.91 6.16 11.33
N ARG A 52 9.57 7.44 11.25
CA ARG A 52 8.25 7.93 11.66
C ARG A 52 7.19 7.29 10.78
N LYS A 53 6.25 6.62 11.44
CA LYS A 53 5.03 6.10 10.82
C LYS A 53 3.99 7.21 10.81
N THR A 54 3.34 7.43 9.68
CA THR A 54 2.19 8.33 9.57
C THR A 54 0.95 7.49 9.36
N PHE A 55 -0.04 7.61 10.23
CA PHE A 55 -1.33 6.97 10.05
C PHE A 55 -1.96 7.43 8.73
N LEU A 56 -2.47 6.50 7.93
CA LEU A 56 -3.22 6.80 6.71
C LEU A 56 -4.71 6.54 6.91
N CYS A 57 -5.07 5.31 7.27
CA CYS A 57 -6.46 4.87 7.34
C CYS A 57 -6.59 3.61 8.20
N GLU A 58 -7.85 3.20 8.43
CA GLU A 58 -8.20 1.88 8.93
C GLU A 58 -9.02 1.12 7.89
N ILE A 59 -8.73 -0.17 7.72
CA ILE A 59 -9.52 -1.09 6.94
C ILE A 59 -10.41 -1.87 7.90
N ASP A 60 -11.71 -1.57 7.88
CA ASP A 60 -12.74 -2.28 8.65
C ASP A 60 -13.04 -3.63 8.00
N SER A 61 -12.14 -4.59 8.22
CA SER A 61 -12.22 -5.96 7.73
C SER A 61 -11.38 -6.84 8.64
N PHE A 62 -11.97 -7.93 9.12
CA PHE A 62 -11.26 -8.89 9.94
C PHE A 62 -10.36 -9.79 9.08
N LYS A 63 -9.21 -10.16 9.63
CA LYS A 63 -8.29 -11.14 9.05
C LYS A 63 -8.70 -12.54 9.49
N PHE A 64 -8.86 -13.47 8.55
CA PHE A 64 -9.12 -14.87 8.92
C PHE A 64 -7.87 -15.53 9.52
N GLU A 65 -8.04 -16.52 10.41
CA GLU A 65 -6.91 -17.16 11.12
C GLU A 65 -5.85 -17.75 10.18
N ASN A 66 -6.27 -18.36 9.07
CA ASN A 66 -5.38 -19.00 8.09
C ASN A 66 -5.05 -18.09 6.89
N GLU A 67 -5.46 -16.82 6.91
CA GLU A 67 -5.21 -15.87 5.84
C GLU A 67 -3.83 -15.21 6.01
N SER A 68 -3.02 -15.21 4.95
CA SER A 68 -1.77 -14.44 4.95
C SER A 68 -2.08 -12.94 4.92
N THR A 69 -1.21 -12.10 5.49
CA THR A 69 -1.36 -10.64 5.44
C THR A 69 -1.45 -10.11 3.99
N LEU A 70 -0.71 -10.72 3.07
CA LEU A 70 -0.79 -10.38 1.65
C LEU A 70 -2.16 -10.74 1.06
N SER A 71 -2.73 -11.89 1.41
CA SER A 71 -4.06 -12.31 0.97
C SER A 71 -5.14 -11.35 1.48
N PHE A 72 -5.04 -10.94 2.74
CA PHE A 72 -5.91 -9.91 3.34
C PHE A 72 -5.83 -8.58 2.57
N LEU A 73 -4.62 -8.11 2.27
CA LEU A 73 -4.40 -6.87 1.53
C LEU A 73 -4.94 -6.95 0.09
N LYS A 74 -4.77 -8.08 -0.58
CA LYS A 74 -5.33 -8.30 -1.93
C LYS A 74 -6.85 -8.35 -1.91
N ARG A 75 -7.47 -8.99 -0.91
CA ARG A 75 -8.93 -9.04 -0.75
C ARG A 75 -9.52 -7.65 -0.50
N ASN A 76 -8.80 -6.79 0.22
CA ASN A 76 -9.22 -5.42 0.52
C ASN A 76 -8.48 -4.38 -0.34
N GLN A 77 -8.08 -4.75 -1.56
CA GLN A 77 -7.21 -3.92 -2.41
C GLN A 77 -7.81 -2.55 -2.75
N GLU A 78 -9.12 -2.48 -2.99
CA GLU A 78 -9.82 -1.23 -3.31
C GLU A 78 -9.77 -0.26 -2.12
N LYS A 79 -10.17 -0.72 -0.93
CA LYS A 79 -10.07 0.06 0.32
C LYS A 79 -8.63 0.47 0.62
N LEU A 80 -7.66 -0.43 0.37
CA LEU A 80 -6.24 -0.12 0.53
C LEU A 80 -5.79 1.00 -0.42
N PHE A 81 -6.27 0.99 -1.66
CA PHE A 81 -5.94 2.03 -2.64
C PHE A 81 -6.46 3.40 -2.22
N GLU A 82 -7.70 3.48 -1.71
CA GLU A 82 -8.31 4.71 -1.18
C GLU A 82 -7.47 5.33 -0.05
N CYS A 83 -6.78 4.51 0.75
CA CYS A 83 -5.86 4.99 1.79
C CYS A 83 -4.65 5.76 1.24
N PHE A 84 -4.40 5.67 -0.05
CA PHE A 84 -3.29 6.33 -0.74
C PHE A 84 -3.75 7.48 -1.64
N ASP A 85 -5.00 7.94 -1.55
CA ASP A 85 -5.54 9.01 -2.40
C ASP A 85 -4.73 10.30 -2.38
N SER A 86 -4.08 10.61 -1.24
CA SER A 86 -3.24 11.80 -1.08
C SER A 86 -1.77 11.59 -1.46
N SER A 87 -1.43 10.48 -2.13
CA SER A 87 -0.05 10.15 -2.46
C SER A 87 0.40 10.70 -3.81
N ASP A 88 1.71 10.84 -3.96
CA ASP A 88 2.31 11.41 -5.16
C ASP A 88 2.11 10.49 -6.38
N ILE A 89 1.59 11.08 -7.45
CA ILE A 89 1.38 10.42 -8.75
C ILE A 89 2.30 11.01 -9.82
N LEU A 90 2.77 10.16 -10.72
CA LEU A 90 3.42 10.54 -11.96
C LEU A 90 2.40 10.49 -13.10
N LEU A 91 2.13 11.65 -13.71
CA LEU A 91 1.26 11.78 -14.87
C LEU A 91 2.09 12.01 -16.14
N ASN A 92 1.92 11.12 -17.12
CA ASN A 92 2.49 11.25 -18.46
C ASN A 92 1.36 11.31 -19.48
N ASP A 93 1.11 12.49 -20.06
CA ASP A 93 0.11 12.68 -21.11
C ASP A 93 0.78 13.01 -22.45
N THR A 94 0.30 12.39 -23.52
CA THR A 94 0.82 12.57 -24.88
C THR A 94 -0.34 12.70 -25.86
N ILE A 95 -0.34 13.78 -26.62
CA ILE A 95 -1.33 14.07 -27.66
C ILE A 95 -0.60 14.14 -29.00
N LYS A 96 -1.02 13.31 -29.95
CA LYS A 96 -0.56 13.36 -31.34
C LYS A 96 -1.72 13.79 -32.23
N LEU A 97 -1.53 14.92 -32.90
CA LEU A 97 -2.46 15.43 -33.91
C LEU A 97 -1.95 14.99 -35.28
N ASN A 98 -2.79 14.31 -36.04
CA ASN A 98 -2.59 14.11 -37.47
C ASN A 98 -3.81 14.67 -38.21
N MET A 99 -3.67 15.04 -39.48
CA MET A 99 -4.57 15.93 -40.23
C MET A 99 -6.09 15.65 -40.08
N ASN A 100 -6.52 14.41 -39.78
CA ASN A 100 -7.91 14.05 -39.47
C ASN A 100 -8.10 13.18 -38.20
N HIS A 101 -7.06 12.92 -37.40
CA HIS A 101 -7.11 12.02 -36.25
C HIS A 101 -6.40 12.62 -35.04
N ILE A 102 -7.10 12.59 -33.89
CA ILE A 102 -6.53 12.92 -32.59
C ILE A 102 -6.22 11.60 -31.89
N TYR A 103 -4.95 11.38 -31.58
CA TYR A 103 -4.51 10.27 -30.75
C TYR A 103 -4.07 10.80 -29.39
N SER A 104 -4.75 10.38 -28.32
CA SER A 104 -4.32 10.66 -26.96
C SER A 104 -3.83 9.39 -26.29
N HIS A 105 -2.78 9.52 -25.49
CA HIS A 105 -2.31 8.47 -24.61
C HIS A 105 -1.91 9.09 -23.27
N THR A 106 -2.64 8.69 -22.23
CA THR A 106 -2.47 9.14 -20.84
C THR A 106 -1.97 7.95 -20.03
N SER A 107 -0.94 8.15 -19.22
CA SER A 107 -0.50 7.17 -18.23
C SER A 107 -0.38 7.82 -16.86
N VAL A 108 -1.00 7.20 -15.87
CA VAL A 108 -0.94 7.61 -14.46
C VAL A 108 -0.21 6.51 -13.71
N THR A 109 0.85 6.85 -12.98
CA THR A 109 1.61 5.90 -12.16
C THR A 109 1.63 6.41 -10.73
N LEU A 110 1.10 5.62 -9.81
CA LEU A 110 1.29 5.85 -8.38
C LEU A 110 2.73 5.45 -8.02
N LEU A 111 3.48 6.36 -7.42
CA LEU A 111 4.85 6.04 -7.01
C LEU A 111 4.84 4.94 -5.94
N PRO A 112 5.91 4.12 -5.84
CA PRO A 112 5.97 3.07 -4.84
C PRO A 112 5.84 3.61 -3.41
N ILE A 113 4.77 3.20 -2.72
CA ILE A 113 4.49 3.56 -1.33
C ILE A 113 4.92 2.41 -0.44
N ARG A 114 5.77 2.71 0.54
CA ARG A 114 6.07 1.80 1.64
C ARG A 114 5.10 2.04 2.79
N PHE A 115 4.45 0.97 3.23
CA PHE A 115 3.48 1.04 4.32
C PHE A 115 3.63 -0.15 5.27
N ILE A 116 3.07 0.02 6.46
CA ILE A 116 3.01 -0.98 7.52
C ILE A 116 1.55 -1.33 7.76
N VAL A 117 1.30 -2.62 7.95
CA VAL A 117 0.02 -3.15 8.44
C VAL A 117 0.16 -3.55 9.90
N ASP A 118 -0.71 -3.01 10.73
CA ASP A 118 -0.90 -3.43 12.12
C ASP A 118 -2.34 -3.95 12.29
N PHE A 119 -2.51 -5.23 12.64
CA PHE A 119 -3.83 -5.85 12.77
C PHE A 119 -4.49 -5.56 14.13
N LYS A 120 -5.80 -5.25 14.07
CA LYS A 120 -6.73 -5.15 15.21
C LYS A 120 -7.75 -6.31 15.14
N PRO A 121 -8.49 -6.60 16.22
CA PRO A 121 -9.50 -7.68 16.21
C PRO A 121 -10.57 -7.54 15.12
N LEU A 122 -10.92 -6.31 14.73
CA LEU A 122 -11.99 -6.02 13.77
C LEU A 122 -11.50 -5.29 12.50
N GLY A 123 -10.18 -5.13 12.33
CA GLY A 123 -9.66 -4.31 11.24
C GLY A 123 -8.14 -4.34 11.12
N ALA A 124 -7.61 -3.49 10.24
CA ALA A 124 -6.19 -3.26 10.09
C ALA A 124 -5.89 -1.76 10.02
N ILE A 125 -4.87 -1.30 10.72
CA ILE A 125 -4.33 0.05 10.56
C ILE A 125 -3.29 0.03 9.45
N ILE A 126 -3.41 0.99 8.53
CA ILE A 126 -2.42 1.25 7.49
C ILE A 126 -1.64 2.51 7.85
N SER A 127 -0.32 2.39 7.91
CA SER A 127 0.57 3.52 8.16
C SER A 127 1.63 3.65 7.09
N LYS A 128 1.86 4.87 6.57
CA LYS A 128 2.96 5.18 5.65
C LYS A 128 4.28 5.24 6.40
N ILE A 129 5.33 4.71 5.80
CA ILE A 129 6.71 4.93 6.26
C ILE A 129 7.23 6.19 5.59
N ASN A 130 7.54 7.23 6.38
CA ASN A 130 8.18 8.42 5.85
C ASN A 130 9.68 8.14 5.67
N ARG A 131 10.21 8.51 4.50
CA ARG A 131 11.63 8.40 4.17
C ARG A 131 12.38 9.65 4.55
#